data_AF-A0A970E9N9-F1
#
_entry.id   AF-A0A970E9N9-F1
#
_cell.length_a   1.000
_cell.length_b   1.000
_cell.length_c   1.000
_cell.angle_alpha   90.00
_cell.angle_beta   90.00
_cell.angle_gamma   90.00
#
_symmetry.space_group_name_H-M   'P 1'
#
loop_
_entity.id
_entity.type
_entity.pdbx_description
1 polymer ?
#
loop_
_entity_poly.entity_id
_entity_poly.type
_entity_poly.pdbx_seq_one_letter_code
_entity_poly.pdbx_strand_id
1 'polypeptide(L)'
;MNYMIKILFFSYVITMKIIGGSVGFIEVSLMLLVTASVIYRSKYRNSIILMVIEAIVILYLSYREASFIYLYPIIAYDLIQSGYYYISGLLIIPGVILLEVKALADYLLLLILCGYFSYVSNRTKEREMLYREAYDNERRLRYELERVRA
;
A
#
# COMPACT_ATOMS: atom_id res chain seq x y z
N MET A 1 7.93 -6.81 3.49
CA MET A 1 6.58 -6.51 3.99
C MET A 1 5.68 -5.83 2.96
N ASN A 2 6.10 -4.74 2.32
CA ASN A 2 5.29 -3.99 1.34
C ASN A 2 4.56 -4.87 0.30
N TYR A 3 5.26 -5.79 -0.36
CA TYR A 3 4.65 -6.65 -1.39
C TYR A 3 3.67 -7.68 -0.83
N MET A 4 3.94 -8.19 0.38
CA MET A 4 3.16 -9.26 0.99
C MET A 4 1.74 -8.79 1.32
N ILE A 5 1.61 -7.58 1.88
CA ILE A 5 0.32 -6.96 2.18
C ILE A 5 -0.48 -6.78 0.88
N LYS A 6 0.15 -6.25 -0.18
CA LYS A 6 -0.52 -6.03 -1.46
C LYS A 6 -1.05 -7.32 -2.07
N ILE A 7 -0.24 -8.38 -2.06
CA ILE A 7 -0.63 -9.70 -2.57
C ILE A 7 -1.83 -10.25 -1.78
N LEU A 8 -1.83 -10.10 -0.45
CA LEU A 8 -2.95 -10.56 0.38
C LEU A 8 -4.27 -9.86 -0.02
N PHE A 9 -4.26 -8.54 -0.19
CA PHE A 9 -5.46 -7.81 -0.60
C PHE A 9 -5.93 -8.17 -2.01
N PHE A 10 -5.02 -8.32 -2.97
CA PHE A 10 -5.41 -8.81 -4.31
C PHE A 10 -6.00 -10.21 -4.24
N SER A 11 -5.39 -11.13 -3.47
CA SER A 11 -5.90 -12.49 -3.30
C SER A 11 -7.28 -12.53 -2.65
N TYR A 12 -7.55 -11.64 -1.69
CA TYR A 12 -8.85 -11.50 -1.04
C TYR A 12 -9.93 -11.10 -2.05
N VAL A 13 -9.68 -10.07 -2.86
CA VAL A 13 -10.65 -9.58 -3.85
C VAL A 13 -10.89 -10.59 -4.97
N ILE A 14 -9.84 -11.30 -5.40
CA ILE A 14 -9.97 -12.40 -6.37
C ILE A 14 -10.87 -13.51 -5.79
N THR A 15 -10.66 -13.89 -4.52
CA THR A 15 -11.46 -14.94 -3.87
C THR A 15 -12.93 -14.53 -3.74
N MET A 16 -13.19 -13.28 -3.32
CA MET A 16 -14.56 -12.74 -3.25
C MET A 16 -15.25 -12.77 -4.62
N LYS A 17 -14.51 -12.47 -5.68
CA LYS A 17 -15.04 -12.51 -7.05
C LYS A 17 -15.33 -13.92 -7.56
N ILE A 18 -14.48 -14.89 -7.22
CA ILE A 18 -14.74 -16.29 -7.56
C ILE A 18 -16.02 -16.78 -6.87
N ILE A 19 -16.25 -16.40 -5.61
CA ILE A 19 -17.46 -16.76 -4.85
C ILE A 19 -18.71 -16.05 -5.44
N GLY A 20 -18.57 -14.79 -5.86
CA GLY A 20 -19.67 -14.00 -6.45
C GLY A 20 -20.18 -14.48 -7.80
N GLY A 21 -19.46 -15.38 -8.49
CA GLY A 21 -19.96 -16.13 -9.65
C GLY A 21 -20.10 -15.35 -10.97
N SER A 22 -20.01 -14.01 -10.96
CA SER A 22 -20.01 -13.19 -12.18
C SER A 22 -18.76 -12.34 -12.29
N VAL A 23 -17.92 -12.63 -13.28
CA VAL A 23 -16.71 -11.86 -13.57
C VAL A 23 -16.78 -11.35 -15.00
N GLY A 24 -16.93 -10.05 -15.17
CA GLY A 24 -16.95 -9.41 -16.49
C GLY A 24 -15.54 -9.22 -17.07
N PHE A 25 -15.41 -9.27 -18.39
CA PHE A 25 -14.13 -9.03 -19.08
C PHE A 25 -13.49 -7.67 -18.72
N ILE A 26 -14.33 -6.63 -18.59
CA ILE A 26 -13.90 -5.28 -18.22
C ILE A 26 -13.27 -5.27 -16.82
N GLU A 27 -13.85 -6.01 -15.88
CA GLU A 27 -13.38 -6.05 -14.49
C GLU A 27 -12.01 -6.69 -14.39
N VAL A 28 -11.81 -7.82 -15.06
CA VAL A 28 -10.51 -8.51 -15.11
C VAL A 28 -9.45 -7.62 -15.75
N SER A 29 -9.79 -6.97 -16.87
CA SER A 29 -8.86 -6.08 -17.59
C SER A 29 -8.41 -4.91 -16.72
N LEU A 30 -9.34 -4.24 -16.04
CA LEU A 30 -9.03 -3.13 -15.14
C LEU A 30 -8.27 -3.60 -13.88
N MET A 31 -8.61 -4.77 -13.33
CA MET A 31 -7.87 -5.33 -12.19
C MET A 31 -6.42 -5.67 -12.56
N LEU A 32 -6.19 -6.21 -13.75
CA LEU A 32 -4.85 -6.45 -14.29
C LEU A 32 -4.09 -5.13 -14.49
N LEU A 33 -4.76 -4.09 -14.98
CA LEU A 33 -4.17 -2.75 -15.15
C LEU A 33 -3.73 -2.16 -13.79
N VAL A 34 -4.61 -2.21 -12.78
CA VAL A 34 -4.28 -1.77 -11.41
C VAL A 34 -3.10 -2.58 -10.87
N THR A 35 -3.09 -3.89 -11.06
CA THR A 35 -1.99 -4.77 -10.60
C THR A 35 -0.67 -4.40 -11.28
N ALA A 36 -0.68 -4.21 -12.60
CA ALA A 36 0.50 -3.80 -13.36
C ALA A 36 1.02 -2.43 -12.91
N SER A 37 0.12 -1.47 -12.67
CA SER A 37 0.46 -0.14 -12.17
C SER A 37 1.08 -0.21 -10.76
N VAL A 38 0.52 -1.02 -9.86
CA VAL A 38 1.05 -1.24 -8.52
C VAL A 38 2.46 -1.85 -8.56
N ILE A 39 2.69 -2.85 -9.42
CA ILE A 39 4.00 -3.46 -9.62
C ILE A 39 5.00 -2.43 -10.15
N TYR A 40 4.60 -1.66 -11.16
CA TYR A 40 5.44 -0.62 -11.74
C TYR A 40 5.82 0.43 -10.71
N ARG A 41 4.85 0.94 -9.95
CA ARG A 41 5.08 1.94 -8.89
C ARG A 41 6.00 1.42 -7.80
N SER A 42 5.81 0.16 -7.41
CA SER A 42 6.61 -0.44 -6.33
C SER A 42 8.04 -0.78 -6.76
N LYS A 43 8.34 -0.90 -8.06
CA LYS A 43 9.66 -1.28 -8.56
C LYS A 43 10.46 -0.10 -9.13
N TYR A 44 9.81 0.82 -9.83
CA TYR A 44 10.51 1.86 -10.61
C TYR A 44 10.39 3.24 -10.01
N ARG A 45 9.16 3.74 -9.83
CA ARG A 45 8.95 5.12 -9.38
C ARG A 45 7.64 5.28 -8.62
N ASN A 46 7.77 5.73 -7.38
CA ASN A 46 6.64 6.06 -6.55
C ASN A 46 6.05 7.43 -6.96
N SER A 47 5.11 7.44 -7.90
CA SER A 47 4.45 8.66 -8.40
C SER A 47 3.05 8.80 -7.81
N ILE A 48 2.75 9.98 -7.24
CA ILE A 48 1.41 10.30 -6.72
C ILE A 48 0.36 10.33 -7.83
N ILE A 49 0.74 10.71 -9.06
CA ILE A 49 -0.17 10.74 -10.21
C ILE A 49 -0.67 9.31 -10.50
N LEU A 50 0.21 8.31 -10.42
CA LEU A 50 -0.17 6.91 -10.62
C LEU A 50 -1.09 6.41 -9.48
N MET A 51 -0.88 6.86 -8.25
CA MET A 51 -1.79 6.55 -7.13
C MET A 51 -3.18 7.12 -7.36
N VAL A 52 -3.28 8.36 -7.84
CA VAL A 52 -4.57 9.00 -8.15
C VAL A 52 -5.28 8.27 -9.29
N ILE A 53 -4.55 7.90 -10.35
CA ILE A 53 -5.12 7.12 -11.46
C ILE A 53 -5.65 5.76 -10.97
N GLU A 54 -4.88 5.04 -10.15
CA GLU A 54 -5.33 3.78 -9.56
C GLU A 54 -6.56 3.96 -8.66
N ALA A 55 -6.59 5.02 -7.86
CA ALA A 55 -7.75 5.34 -7.01
C ALA A 55 -9.00 5.56 -7.87
N ILE A 56 -8.90 6.29 -8.98
CA ILE A 56 -10.02 6.51 -9.91
C ILE A 56 -10.48 5.19 -10.54
N VAL A 57 -9.55 4.32 -10.95
CA VAL A 57 -9.90 3.01 -11.53
C VAL A 57 -10.58 2.11 -10.50
N ILE A 58 -10.08 2.08 -9.27
CA ILE A 58 -10.70 1.30 -8.18
C ILE A 58 -12.06 1.89 -7.81
N LEU A 59 -12.23 3.21 -7.80
CA LEU A 59 -13.53 3.85 -7.59
C LEU A 59 -14.54 3.41 -8.66
N TYR A 60 -14.14 3.43 -9.92
CA TYR A 60 -14.98 3.01 -11.04
C TYR A 60 -15.36 1.52 -10.93
N LEU A 61 -14.41 0.66 -10.55
CA LEU A 61 -14.68 -0.75 -10.28
C LEU A 61 -15.63 -0.92 -9.09
N SER A 62 -15.44 -0.15 -8.02
CA SER A 62 -16.26 -0.19 -6.80
C SER A 62 -17.70 0.27 -7.04
N TYR A 63 -17.90 1.17 -7.99
CA TYR A 63 -19.24 1.59 -8.42
C TYR A 63 -20.00 0.46 -9.14
N ARG A 64 -19.29 -0.41 -9.88
CA ARG A 64 -19.90 -1.58 -10.52
C ARG A 64 -20.14 -2.70 -9.52
N GLU A 65 -19.16 -2.97 -8.67
CA GLU A 65 -19.30 -3.95 -7.60
C GLU A 65 -18.54 -3.51 -6.35
N ALA A 66 -19.25 -3.41 -5.23
CA ALA A 66 -18.70 -2.91 -3.96
C ALA A 66 -17.49 -3.71 -3.45
N SER A 67 -17.35 -4.98 -3.83
CA SER A 67 -16.22 -5.85 -3.47
C SER A 67 -14.84 -5.27 -3.80
N PHE A 68 -14.74 -4.43 -4.84
CA PHE A 68 -13.46 -3.85 -5.25
C PHE A 68 -12.97 -2.74 -4.32
N ILE A 69 -13.84 -2.19 -3.47
CA ILE A 69 -13.45 -1.10 -2.57
C ILE A 69 -12.42 -1.58 -1.53
N TYR A 70 -12.36 -2.88 -1.25
CA TYR A 70 -11.34 -3.48 -0.39
C TYR A 70 -9.91 -3.38 -0.96
N LEU A 71 -9.71 -2.89 -2.20
CA LEU A 71 -8.37 -2.53 -2.72
C LEU A 71 -7.91 -1.13 -2.29
N TYR A 72 -8.80 -0.23 -1.89
CA TYR A 72 -8.44 1.12 -1.43
C TYR A 72 -7.44 1.17 -0.26
N PRO A 73 -7.49 0.27 0.74
CA PRO A 73 -6.51 0.22 1.81
C PRO A 73 -5.06 0.02 1.32
N ILE A 74 -4.86 -0.57 0.13
CA ILE A 74 -3.53 -0.65 -0.49
C ILE A 74 -3.01 0.75 -0.87
N ILE A 75 -3.87 1.60 -1.40
CA ILE A 75 -3.51 2.99 -1.74
C ILE A 75 -3.25 3.78 -0.46
N ALA A 76 -4.05 3.56 0.60
CA ALA A 76 -3.82 4.17 1.91
C ALA A 76 -2.43 3.79 2.46
N TYR A 77 -2.07 2.50 2.38
CA TYR A 77 -0.75 2.00 2.75
C TYR A 77 0.38 2.73 2.01
N ASP A 78 0.25 2.85 0.68
CA ASP A 78 1.25 3.49 -0.17
C ASP A 78 1.36 5.01 0.07
N LEU A 79 0.24 5.71 0.31
CA LEU A 79 0.23 7.13 0.65
C LEU A 79 0.95 7.42 1.97
N ILE A 80 0.65 6.62 2.99
CA ILE A 80 1.27 6.71 4.33
C ILE A 80 2.77 6.43 4.22
N GLN A 81 3.15 5.42 3.44
CA GLN A 81 4.56 5.09 3.22
C GLN A 81 5.31 6.22 2.50
N SER A 82 4.61 6.97 1.66
CA SER A 82 5.14 8.12 0.92
C SER A 82 5.15 9.43 1.71
N GLY A 83 4.68 9.42 2.97
CA GLY A 83 4.62 10.60 3.84
C GLY A 83 3.34 11.43 3.72
N TYR A 84 2.36 11.01 2.90
CA TYR A 84 1.11 11.73 2.67
C TYR A 84 -0.02 11.25 3.60
N TYR A 85 0.21 11.29 4.91
CA TYR A 85 -0.73 10.78 5.92
C TYR A 85 -2.11 11.43 5.83
N TYR A 86 -2.19 12.76 5.67
CA TYR A 86 -3.46 13.49 5.61
C TYR A 86 -4.33 13.10 4.43
N ILE A 87 -3.72 12.79 3.27
CA ILE A 87 -4.44 12.41 2.04
C ILE A 87 -5.09 11.03 2.21
N SER A 88 -4.49 10.12 2.98
CA SER A 88 -5.08 8.80 3.22
C SER A 88 -6.45 8.87 3.93
N GLY A 89 -6.72 9.93 4.70
CA GLY A 89 -8.02 10.14 5.33
C GLY A 89 -9.17 10.36 4.34
N LEU A 90 -8.87 10.92 3.16
CA LEU A 90 -9.87 11.13 2.10
C LEU A 90 -10.41 9.81 1.54
N LEU A 91 -9.68 8.70 1.70
CA LEU A 91 -10.10 7.38 1.24
C LEU A 91 -11.25 6.79 2.09
N ILE A 92 -11.62 7.42 3.20
CA ILE A 92 -12.81 7.05 3.98
C ILE A 92 -14.10 7.42 3.23
N ILE A 93 -14.09 8.54 2.49
CA ILE A 93 -15.26 9.08 1.79
C ILE A 93 -15.92 8.07 0.85
N PRO A 94 -15.20 7.41 -0.09
CA PRO A 94 -15.82 6.43 -0.98
C PRO A 94 -16.39 5.23 -0.22
N GLY A 95 -15.78 4.84 0.90
CA GLY A 95 -16.29 3.77 1.77
C GLY A 95 -17.67 4.10 2.34
N VAL A 96 -17.84 5.32 2.87
CA VAL A 96 -19.11 5.77 3.46
C VAL A 96 -20.23 5.88 2.42
N ILE A 97 -19.90 6.22 1.17
CA ILE A 97 -20.90 6.39 0.10
C ILE A 97 -21.34 5.05 -0.51
N LEU A 98 -20.41 4.09 -0.66
CA LEU A 98 -20.63 2.87 -1.45
C LEU A 98 -20.98 1.62 -0.61
N LEU A 99 -20.68 1.60 0.69
CA LEU A 99 -20.82 0.40 1.53
C LEU A 99 -21.99 0.48 2.52
N GLU A 100 -22.59 -0.67 2.79
CA GLU A 100 -23.49 -0.86 3.93
C GLU A 100 -22.73 -0.77 5.26
N VAL A 101 -23.44 -0.45 6.35
CA VAL A 101 -22.84 -0.21 7.68
C VAL A 101 -21.94 -1.36 8.16
N LYS A 102 -22.33 -2.62 7.91
CA LYS A 102 -21.51 -3.78 8.30
C LYS A 102 -20.21 -3.83 7.49
N ALA A 103 -20.30 -3.71 6.17
CA ALA A 103 -19.14 -3.76 5.29
C ALA A 103 -18.23 -2.52 5.45
N LEU A 104 -18.80 -1.38 5.86
CA LEU A 104 -18.05 -0.17 6.21
C LEU A 104 -17.16 -0.40 7.44
N ALA A 105 -17.63 -1.12 8.46
CA ALA A 105 -16.82 -1.43 9.63
C ALA A 105 -15.60 -2.28 9.25
N ASP A 106 -15.79 -3.30 8.40
CA ASP A 106 -14.70 -4.13 7.89
C ASP A 106 -13.70 -3.31 7.06
N TYR A 107 -14.21 -2.43 6.20
CA TYR A 107 -13.39 -1.53 5.38
C TYR A 107 -12.54 -0.57 6.24
N LEU A 108 -13.14 0.05 7.27
CA LEU A 108 -12.43 0.94 8.19
C LEU A 108 -11.37 0.19 8.99
N LEU A 109 -11.67 -1.03 9.45
CA LEU A 109 -10.69 -1.87 10.12
C LEU A 109 -9.49 -2.16 9.21
N LEU A 110 -9.73 -2.51 7.95
CA LEU A 110 -8.66 -2.76 6.97
C LEU A 110 -7.83 -1.50 6.69
N LEU A 111 -8.46 -0.31 6.59
CA LEU A 111 -7.75 0.96 6.45
C LEU A 111 -6.82 1.22 7.65
N ILE A 112 -7.32 1.04 8.88
CA ILE A 112 -6.55 1.25 10.11
C ILE A 112 -5.38 0.27 10.17
N LEU A 113 -5.62 -1.01 9.87
CA LEU A 113 -4.57 -2.04 9.86
C LEU A 113 -3.48 -1.71 8.82
N CYS A 114 -3.87 -1.34 7.60
CA CYS A 114 -2.91 -0.90 6.58
C CYS A 114 -2.12 0.33 7.04
N GLY A 115 -2.78 1.32 7.66
CA GLY A 115 -2.10 2.48 8.20
C GLY A 115 -1.09 2.13 9.28
N TYR A 116 -1.48 1.26 10.21
CA TYR A 116 -0.59 0.76 11.27
C TYR A 116 0.61 -0.01 10.70
N PHE A 117 0.39 -0.94 9.78
CA PHE A 117 1.47 -1.68 9.14
C PHE A 117 2.43 -0.77 8.38
N SER A 118 1.91 0.24 7.69
CA SER A 118 2.73 1.21 6.96
C SER A 118 3.59 2.04 7.94
N TYR A 119 3.00 2.50 9.04
CA TYR A 119 3.72 3.20 10.11
C TYR A 119 4.84 2.35 10.72
N VAL A 120 4.55 1.10 11.10
CA VAL A 120 5.54 0.16 11.64
C VAL A 120 6.64 -0.13 10.62
N SER A 121 6.27 -0.33 9.34
CA SER A 121 7.25 -0.57 8.29
C SER A 121 8.20 0.61 8.08
N ASN A 122 7.69 1.85 8.14
CA ASN A 122 8.54 3.05 8.01
C ASN A 122 9.48 3.19 9.20
N ARG A 123 8.97 3.01 10.43
CA ARG A 123 9.81 3.07 11.64
C ARG A 123 10.90 2.00 11.66
N THR A 124 10.61 0.82 11.12
CA THR A 124 11.59 -0.27 11.01
C THR A 124 12.70 0.09 10.01
N LYS A 125 12.34 0.62 8.84
CA LYS A 125 13.31 1.08 7.83
C LYS A 125 14.19 2.20 8.35
N GLU A 126 13.61 3.17 9.07
CA GLU A 126 14.36 4.28 9.67
C GLU A 126 15.40 3.76 10.68
N ARG A 127 15.00 2.81 11.55
CA ARG A 127 15.93 2.16 12.48
C ARG A 127 17.03 1.38 11.76
N GLU A 128 16.70 0.62 10.72
CA GLU A 128 17.70 -0.11 9.93
C GLU A 128 18.74 0.83 9.31
N MET A 129 18.32 2.00 8.79
CA MET A 129 19.24 3.01 8.27
C MET A 129 20.16 3.55 9.36
N LEU A 130 19.62 3.93 10.52
CA LEU A 130 20.41 4.44 11.65
C LEU A 130 21.43 3.42 12.15
N TYR A 131 21.04 2.14 12.26
CA TYR A 131 21.97 1.07 12.63
C TYR A 131 23.08 0.88 11.61
N ARG A 132 22.75 0.97 10.31
CA ARG A 132 23.73 0.85 9.24
C ARG A 132 24.72 2.01 9.24
N GLU A 133 24.25 3.24 9.41
CA GLU A 133 25.10 4.43 9.54
C GLU A 133 26.01 4.36 10.76
N ALA A 134 25.49 3.93 11.91
CA ALA A 134 26.29 3.74 13.12
C ALA A 134 27.42 2.73 12.90
N TYR A 135 27.11 1.61 12.23
CA TYR A 135 28.09 0.56 11.92
C TYR A 135 29.14 1.01 10.90
N ASP A 136 28.75 1.75 9.86
CA ASP A 136 29.68 2.32 8.87
C ASP A 136 30.59 3.37 9.52
N ASN A 137 30.08 4.17 10.46
CA ASN A 137 30.88 5.11 11.24
C ASN A 137 31.88 4.41 12.16
N GLU A 138 31.48 3.32 12.82
CA GLU A 138 32.39 2.53 13.66
C GLU A 138 33.55 1.95 12.82
N ARG A 139 33.25 1.46 11.61
CA ARG A 139 34.28 1.00 10.66
C ARG A 139 35.23 2.13 10.27
N ARG A 140 34.70 3.31 9.98
CA ARG A 140 35.51 4.48 9.59
C ARG A 140 36.46 4.91 10.71
N LEU A 141 35.94 5.00 11.94
CA LEU A 141 36.71 5.33 13.14
C LEU A 141 37.84 4.32 13.41
N ARG A 142 37.59 3.02 13.22
CA ARG A 142 38.64 2.00 13.33
C ARG A 142 39.77 2.22 12.34
N TYR A 143 39.46 2.49 11.07
CA TYR A 143 40.49 2.74 10.05
C TYR A 143 41.30 4.01 10.33
N GLU A 144 40.67 5.06 10.86
CA GLU A 144 41.38 6.28 11.27
C GLU A 144 42.33 6.01 12.45
N LEU A 145 41.88 5.25 13.46
CA LEU A 145 42.72 4.87 14.60
C LEU A 145 43.90 3.97 14.20
N GLU A 146 43.71 3.06 13.24
CA GLU A 146 44.80 2.24 12.69
C GLU A 146 45.83 3.09 11.94
N ARG A 147 45.39 4.09 11.17
CA ARG A 147 46.31 5.02 10.47
C ARG A 147 47.11 5.90 11.41
N VAL A 148 46.56 6.30 12.55
CA VAL A 148 47.26 7.14 13.53
C VAL A 148 48.27 6.32 14.37
N ARG A 149 48.07 4.99 14.47
CA ARG A 149 49.00 4.09 15.18
C ARG A 149 50.17 3.58 14.32
N ALA A 150 50.09 3.69 12.99
CA ALA A 150 51.15 3.32 12.05
C ALA A 150 52.10 4.50 11.80
#